data_AF-A0A7X6PDU0-F1
#
_entry.id   AF-A0A7X6PDU0-F1
#
_cell.length_a   1.000
_cell.length_b   1.000
_cell.length_c   1.000
_cell.angle_alpha   90.00
_cell.angle_beta   90.00
_cell.angle_gamma   90.00
#
_symmetry.space_group_name_H-M   'P 1'
#
loop_
_entity.id
_entity.type
_entity.pdbx_description
1 polymer ?
#
loop_
_entity_poly.entity_id
_entity_poly.type
_entity_poly.pdbx_seq_one_letter_code
_entity_poly.pdbx_strand_id
1 'polypeptide(L)'
;MIIGSDILYFDSLTSTNAVASQMLLEKKPEEGTVIRAGFQTAGKGQKGKSWESGKNENLLFSVILYPSSLRPDEQFLLSMAIS
;
A
#
# COMPACT_ATOMS: atom_id res chain seq x y z
N MET A 1 8.51 -16.56 -0.76
CA MET A 1 7.40 -15.76 -1.32
C MET A 1 7.74 -14.31 -1.05
N ILE A 2 7.75 -13.42 -2.06
CA ILE A 2 8.25 -12.04 -1.89
C ILE A 2 7.23 -11.19 -1.14
N ILE A 3 5.95 -11.23 -1.53
CA ILE A 3 4.87 -10.49 -0.85
C ILE A 3 4.52 -11.18 0.47
N GLY A 4 4.38 -10.39 1.54
CA GLY A 4 4.11 -10.89 2.90
C GLY A 4 5.35 -11.28 3.68
N SER A 5 6.53 -10.75 3.29
CA SER A 5 7.78 -10.85 4.06
C SER A 5 7.62 -10.28 5.47
N ASP A 6 6.89 -9.16 5.59
CA ASP A 6 6.42 -8.59 6.84
C ASP A 6 4.97 -8.11 6.67
N ILE A 7 4.12 -8.28 7.69
CA ILE A 7 2.71 -7.87 7.66
C ILE A 7 2.41 -7.03 8.89
N LEU A 8 2.27 -5.74 8.65
CA LEU A 8 1.92 -4.76 9.68
C LEU A 8 0.42 -4.51 9.65
N TYR A 9 -0.26 -4.89 10.72
CA TYR A 9 -1.69 -4.67 10.88
C TYR A 9 -1.97 -3.50 11.84
N PHE A 10 -2.90 -2.64 11.43
CA PHE A 10 -3.40 -1.53 12.23
C PHE A 10 -4.93 -1.61 12.31
N ASP A 11 -5.50 -1.47 13.50
CA ASP A 11 -6.96 -1.43 13.65
C ASP A 11 -7.56 -0.22 12.92
N SER A 12 -6.90 0.93 12.99
CA SER A 12 -7.28 2.14 12.26
C SER A 12 -6.06 3.01 11.97
N LEU A 13 -6.05 3.64 10.79
CA LEU A 13 -5.03 4.60 10.37
C LEU A 13 -5.60 5.58 9.34
N THR A 14 -4.83 6.59 8.92
CA THR A 14 -5.27 7.56 7.91
C THR A 14 -5.37 6.93 6.53
N SER A 15 -4.28 6.37 6.02
CA SER A 15 -4.24 5.53 4.82
C SER A 15 -3.06 4.58 4.86
N THR A 16 -3.24 3.31 4.44
CA THR A 16 -2.18 2.30 4.35
C THR A 16 -1.05 2.78 3.45
N ASN A 17 -1.38 3.47 2.35
CA ASN A 17 -0.41 4.00 1.41
C ASN A 17 0.37 5.19 1.98
N ALA A 18 -0.26 5.99 2.85
CA ALA A 18 0.43 7.08 3.56
C ALA A 18 1.44 6.52 4.57
N VAL A 19 1.08 5.47 5.31
CA VAL A 19 2.00 4.77 6.21
C VAL A 19 3.15 4.13 5.42
N ALA A 20 2.88 3.46 4.30
CA ALA A 20 3.92 2.90 3.44
C ALA A 20 4.90 3.97 2.95
N SER A 21 4.39 5.14 2.53
CA SER A 21 5.21 6.29 2.11
C SER A 21 6.08 6.81 3.25
N GLN A 22 5.54 6.94 4.46
CA GLN A 22 6.29 7.37 5.63
C GLN A 22 7.41 6.39 5.99
N MET A 23 7.12 5.08 5.96
CA MET A 23 8.11 4.04 6.22
C MET A 23 9.30 4.09 5.24
N LEU A 24 9.03 4.39 3.96
CA LEU A 24 10.04 4.57 2.92
C LEU A 24 10.92 5.82 3.12
N LEU A 25 10.41 6.84 3.82
CA LEU A 25 11.18 8.04 4.18
C LEU A 25 12.11 7.80 5.37
N GLU A 26 11.68 6.97 6.33
CA GLU A 26 12.42 6.73 7.57
C GLU A 26 13.49 5.65 7.42
N LYS A 27 13.21 4.61 6.63
CA LYS A 27 14.10 3.47 6.43
C LYS A 27 13.85 2.80 5.08
N LYS A 28 14.52 1.67 4.84
CA LYS A 28 14.23 0.78 3.72
C LYS A 28 13.54 -0.49 4.24
N PRO A 29 12.20 -0.54 4.28
CA PRO A 29 11.46 -1.76 4.60
C PRO A 29 11.84 -2.91 3.68
N GLU A 30 11.65 -4.15 4.12
CA GLU A 30 11.90 -5.32 3.28
C GLU A 30 10.96 -5.33 2.07
N GLU A 31 11.46 -5.84 0.95
CA GLU A 31 10.63 -5.99 -0.24
C GLU A 31 9.45 -6.93 0.06
N GLY A 32 8.26 -6.52 -0.36
CA GLY A 32 7.02 -7.25 -0.12
C GLY A 32 6.40 -7.03 1.26
N THR A 33 6.90 -6.06 2.04
CA THR A 33 6.22 -5.59 3.27
C THR A 33 4.78 -5.17 2.94
N VAL A 34 3.83 -5.67 3.71
CA VAL A 34 2.39 -5.38 3.58
C VAL A 34 1.93 -4.54 4.77
N ILE A 35 1.29 -3.41 4.47
CA ILE A 35 0.60 -2.57 5.44
C ILE A 35 -0.89 -2.83 5.29
N ARG A 36 -1.57 -3.30 6.35
CA ARG A 36 -3.01 -3.59 6.34
C ARG A 36 -3.74 -2.78 7.41
N ALA A 37 -4.95 -2.35 7.10
CA ALA A 37 -5.82 -1.64 8.04
C ALA A 37 -7.19 -2.31 8.18
N GLY A 38 -7.74 -2.32 9.40
CA GLY A 38 -9.15 -2.60 9.64
C GLY A 38 -10.06 -1.45 9.19
N PHE A 39 -9.57 -0.21 9.22
CA PHE A 39 -10.31 0.98 8.78
C PHE A 39 -9.36 2.13 8.37
N GLN A 40 -9.68 2.85 7.29
CA GLN A 40 -8.98 4.07 6.88
C GLN A 40 -9.85 5.31 7.14
N THR A 41 -9.39 6.23 7.99
CA THR A 41 -10.10 7.49 8.30
C THR A 41 -9.98 8.54 7.19
N ALA A 42 -8.96 8.43 6.33
CA ALA A 42 -8.68 9.35 5.25
C ALA A 42 -8.17 8.59 4.01
N GLY A 43 -8.89 7.52 3.63
CA GLY A 43 -8.56 6.72 2.46
C GLY A 43 -8.50 7.57 1.18
N LYS A 44 -7.49 7.33 0.34
CA LYS A 44 -7.27 8.06 -0.91
C LYS A 44 -7.46 7.15 -2.11
N GLY A 45 -8.27 7.59 -3.06
CA GLY A 45 -8.40 7.03 -4.41
C GLY A 45 -7.55 7.81 -5.42
N GLN A 46 -7.70 7.47 -6.70
CA GLN A 46 -6.99 8.15 -7.78
C GLN A 46 -7.54 9.56 -8.04
N LYS A 47 -6.69 10.44 -8.62
CA LYS A 47 -7.06 11.79 -9.08
C LYS A 47 -7.80 12.62 -8.00
N GLY A 48 -7.34 12.52 -6.75
CA GLY A 48 -7.87 13.30 -5.63
C GLY A 48 -9.21 12.79 -5.07
N LYS A 49 -9.70 11.64 -5.54
CA LYS A 49 -10.88 10.98 -4.97
C LYS A 49 -10.57 10.46 -3.56
N SER A 50 -11.58 10.41 -2.70
CA SER A 50 -11.52 9.67 -1.43
C SER A 50 -11.82 8.18 -1.66
N TRP A 51 -11.35 7.36 -0.72
CA TRP A 51 -11.75 5.96 -0.58
C TRP A 51 -12.42 5.78 0.77
N GLU A 52 -13.69 5.37 0.76
CA GLU A 52 -14.49 5.13 1.95
C GLU A 52 -14.57 3.63 2.24
N SER A 53 -14.61 3.26 3.52
CA SER A 53 -14.66 1.87 3.97
C SER A 53 -15.35 1.77 5.31
N GLY A 54 -16.17 0.74 5.53
CA GLY A 54 -16.64 0.40 6.87
C GLY A 54 -15.54 -0.29 7.69
N LYS A 55 -15.66 -0.27 9.02
CA LYS A 55 -14.69 -0.94 9.89
C LYS A 55 -14.73 -2.45 9.67
N ASN A 56 -13.61 -3.02 9.24
CA ASN A 56 -13.43 -4.43 8.91
C ASN A 56 -14.33 -4.96 7.77
N GLU A 57 -14.93 -4.07 6.98
CA GLU A 57 -15.81 -4.45 5.88
C GLU A 57 -15.06 -4.57 4.54
N ASN A 58 -13.81 -4.14 4.49
CA ASN A 58 -12.99 -4.12 3.29
C ASN A 58 -11.58 -4.67 3.55
N LEU A 59 -10.98 -5.26 2.52
CA LEU A 59 -9.56 -5.60 2.53
C LEU A 59 -8.75 -4.36 2.12
N LEU A 60 -8.20 -3.66 3.11
CA LEU A 60 -7.44 -2.43 2.91
C LEU A 60 -5.96 -2.71 3.13
N PHE A 61 -5.15 -2.61 2.08
CA PHE A 61 -3.71 -2.84 2.19
C PHE A 61 -2.89 -2.07 1.16
N SER A 62 -1.59 -1.96 1.44
CA SER A 62 -0.56 -1.47 0.52
C SER A 62 0.66 -2.37 0.60
N VAL A 63 1.36 -2.56 -0.51
CA VAL A 63 2.56 -3.42 -0.60
C VAL A 63 3.73 -2.56 -1.06
N ILE A 64 4.87 -2.70 -0.40
CA ILE A 64 6.13 -2.04 -0.80
C ILE A 64 6.91 -3.00 -1.70
N LEU A 65 7.27 -2.54 -2.91
CA LEU A 65 8.06 -3.31 -3.89
C LEU A 65 9.24 -2.47 -4.39
N TYR A 66 10.33 -3.13 -4.77
CA TYR A 66 11.53 -2.49 -5.35
C TYR A 66 11.88 -3.16 -6.68
N PRO A 67 11.02 -3.03 -7.71
CA PRO A 67 11.24 -3.74 -8.97
C PRO A 67 12.54 -3.27 -9.64
N SER A 68 13.52 -4.16 -9.76
CA SER A 68 14.82 -3.85 -10.37
C SER A 68 14.80 -3.85 -11.91
N SER A 69 13.82 -4.55 -12.50
CA SER A 69 13.74 -4.79 -13.95
C SER A 69 12.72 -3.90 -14.65
N LEU A 70 12.03 -3.03 -13.92
CA LEU A 70 10.98 -2.17 -14.45
C LEU A 70 11.49 -0.74 -14.61
N ARG A 71 11.45 -0.20 -15.82
CA ARG A 71 11.89 1.19 -16.06
C ARG A 71 10.79 2.17 -15.64
N PRO A 72 11.12 3.41 -15.23
CA PRO A 72 10.11 4.39 -14.82
C PRO A 72 9.04 4.70 -15.89
N ASP A 73 9.40 4.67 -17.17
CA ASP A 73 8.46 4.82 -18.29
C ASP A 73 7.48 3.65 -18.43
N GLU A 74 7.77 2.52 -17.80
CA GLU A 74 6.96 1.29 -17.81
C GLU A 74 6.10 1.15 -16.55
N GLN A 75 6.05 2.16 -15.67
CA GLN A 75 5.31 2.09 -14.40
C GLN A 75 3.83 1.67 -14.54
N PHE A 76 3.22 1.89 -15.71
CA PHE A 76 1.85 1.45 -15.99
C PHE A 76 1.68 -0.07 -15.93
N LEU A 77 2.74 -0.86 -16.16
CA LEU A 77 2.72 -2.31 -15.99
C LEU A 77 2.34 -2.73 -14.57
N LEU A 78 2.69 -1.93 -13.55
CA LEU A 78 2.28 -2.19 -12.16
C LEU A 78 0.76 -2.13 -12.01
N SER A 79 0.12 -1.14 -12.61
CA SER A 79 -1.34 -1.00 -12.59
C SER A 79 -2.03 -2.16 -13.29
N MET A 80 -1.49 -2.60 -14.44
CA MET A 80 -2.04 -3.76 -15.18
C MET A 80 -1.87 -5.08 -14.43
N ALA A 81 -0.83 -5.24 -13.61
CA ALA A 81 -0.61 -6.47 -12.85
C ALA A 81 -1.61 -6.64 -11.68
N ILE A 82 -2.26 -5.56 -11.24
CA ILE A 82 -3.13 -5.55 -10.06
C ILE A 82 -4.61 -5.25 -10.35
N SER A 83 -4.95 -4.82 -11.57
CA SER A 83 -6.30 -4.42 -12.01
C SER A 83 -6.84 -5.36 -13.06
#